data_AF-A0AA90NKE8-F1
#
_entry.id   AF-A0AA90NKE8-F1
#
_cell.length_a   1.000
_cell.length_b   1.000
_cell.length_c   1.000
_cell.angle_alpha   90.00
_cell.angle_beta   90.00
_cell.angle_gamma   90.00
#
_symmetry.space_group_name_H-M   'P 1'
#
loop_
_entity.id
_entity.type
_entity.pdbx_description
1 polymer ?
#
loop_
_entity_poly.entity_id
_entity_poly.type
_entity_poly.pdbx_seq_one_letter_code
_entity_poly.pdbx_strand_id
1 'polypeptide(L)'
;MQLFRPKIDKVIFAATKIDQVVSEDHDSVRKLLSVIVGQAYKNAQHEGVKPSCEATAAVRSSKEIDYKGEKGITGTDCHGSPNCVMKLMRV
;
A
#
# COMPACT_ATOMS: atom_id res chain seq x y z
N MET A 1 -14.93 16.19 -30.57
CA MET A 1 -16.05 15.38 -30.03
C MET A 1 -15.73 15.01 -28.59
N GLN A 2 -16.70 15.12 -27.67
CA GLN A 2 -16.53 14.71 -26.28
C GLN A 2 -17.21 13.36 -26.08
N LEU A 3 -16.43 12.29 -25.82
CA LEU A 3 -16.93 10.92 -25.76
C LEU A 3 -17.89 10.70 -24.58
N PHE A 4 -17.64 11.36 -23.44
CA PHE A 4 -18.48 11.28 -22.24
C PHE A 4 -18.42 12.58 -21.42
N ARG A 5 -19.43 12.81 -20.59
CA ARG A 5 -19.41 13.85 -19.54
C ARG A 5 -18.67 13.29 -18.32
N PRO A 6 -17.57 13.90 -17.85
CA PRO A 6 -16.84 13.41 -16.68
C PRO A 6 -17.74 13.43 -15.44
N LYS A 7 -17.88 12.29 -14.75
CA LYS A 7 -18.63 12.16 -13.49
C LYS A 7 -17.77 11.80 -12.29
N ILE A 8 -16.54 11.37 -12.52
CA ILE A 8 -15.62 10.97 -11.44
C ILE A 8 -15.16 12.24 -10.75
N ASP A 9 -15.46 12.35 -9.46
CA ASP A 9 -15.09 13.46 -8.58
C ASP A 9 -13.99 13.08 -7.58
N LYS A 10 -13.69 11.78 -7.43
CA LYS A 10 -12.68 11.23 -6.52
C LYS A 10 -11.88 10.09 -7.15
N VAL A 11 -10.57 10.11 -6.91
CA VAL A 11 -9.64 9.05 -7.32
C VAL A 11 -8.76 8.71 -6.13
N ILE A 12 -8.68 7.42 -5.81
CA ILE A 12 -7.87 6.89 -4.71
C ILE A 12 -6.89 5.87 -5.29
N PHE A 13 -5.62 6.02 -4.94
CA PHE A 13 -4.57 5.03 -5.19
C PHE A 13 -4.31 4.24 -3.91
N ALA A 14 -4.39 2.92 -4.00
CA ALA A 14 -4.23 2.04 -2.84
C ALA A 14 -2.96 1.18 -2.97
N ALA A 15 -2.03 1.32 -2.02
CA ALA A 15 -0.97 0.35 -1.79
C ALA A 15 -1.60 -0.86 -1.08
N THR A 16 -1.79 -1.94 -1.84
CA THR A 16 -2.47 -3.15 -1.34
C THR A 16 -1.50 -4.07 -0.59
N LYS A 17 -2.06 -4.99 0.21
CA LYS A 17 -1.32 -6.01 1.00
C LYS A 17 -0.41 -5.41 2.07
N ILE A 18 -0.85 -4.30 2.68
CA ILE A 18 -0.06 -3.62 3.73
C ILE A 18 0.18 -4.49 4.97
N ASP A 19 -0.61 -5.55 5.14
CA ASP A 19 -0.41 -6.56 6.18
C ASP A 19 0.89 -7.36 6.02
N GLN A 20 1.58 -7.28 4.88
CA GLN A 20 2.90 -7.86 4.67
C GLN A 20 4.05 -6.99 5.20
N VAL A 21 3.74 -5.82 5.75
CA VAL A 21 4.69 -4.85 6.32
C VAL A 21 4.34 -4.62 7.79
N VAL A 22 5.35 -4.37 8.64
CA VAL A 22 5.13 -4.01 10.06
C VAL A 22 4.36 -2.70 10.18
N SER A 23 3.47 -2.59 11.18
CA SER A 23 2.57 -1.44 11.32
C SER A 23 3.28 -0.08 11.38
N GLU A 24 4.49 -0.03 11.92
CA GLU A 24 5.32 1.18 11.98
C GLU A 24 5.69 1.75 10.59
N ASP A 25 5.76 0.89 9.57
CA ASP A 25 6.17 1.25 8.21
C ASP A 25 4.98 1.47 7.26
N HIS A 26 3.73 1.33 7.73
CA HIS A 26 2.53 1.48 6.89
C HIS A 26 2.43 2.88 6.27
N ASP A 27 2.76 3.92 7.04
CA ASP A 27 2.75 5.30 6.54
C ASP A 27 3.91 5.57 5.57
N SER A 28 5.06 4.91 5.74
CA SER A 28 6.18 5.00 4.80
C SER A 28 5.79 4.48 3.41
N VAL A 29 5.08 3.35 3.36
CA VAL A 29 4.54 2.79 2.11
C VAL A 29 3.54 3.74 1.45
N ARG A 30 2.62 4.32 2.24
CA ARG A 30 1.64 5.31 1.76
C ARG A 30 2.33 6.56 1.20
N LYS A 31 3.39 7.04 1.86
CA LYS A 31 4.21 8.18 1.43
C LYS A 31 4.95 7.88 0.12
N LEU A 32 5.56 6.69 0.00
CA LEU A 32 6.21 6.26 -1.24
C LEU A 32 5.24 6.27 -2.41
N LEU A 33 4.05 5.68 -2.24
CA LEU A 33 3.00 5.72 -3.27
C LEU A 33 2.62 7.16 -3.63
N SER A 34 2.47 8.04 -2.63
CA SER A 34 2.12 9.45 -2.83
C SER A 34 3.17 10.19 -3.67
N VAL A 35 4.46 9.90 -3.46
CA VAL A 35 5.55 10.49 -4.26
C VAL A 35 5.47 10.04 -5.72
N ILE A 36 5.29 8.73 -5.95
CA ILE A 36 5.20 8.15 -7.31
C ILE A 36 3.99 8.71 -8.06
N VAL A 37 2.81 8.70 -7.42
CA VAL A 37 1.57 9.21 -8.00
C VAL A 37 1.67 10.72 -8.25
N GLY A 38 2.26 11.47 -7.32
CA GLY A 38 2.47 12.91 -7.45
C GLY A 38 3.36 13.27 -8.65
N GLN A 39 4.41 12.49 -8.93
CA GLN A 39 5.24 12.67 -10.12
C GLN A 39 4.46 12.37 -11.41
N ALA A 40 3.71 11.27 -11.45
CA ALA A 40 2.90 10.90 -12.61
C ALA A 40 1.82 11.96 -12.94
N TYR A 41 1.13 12.49 -11.91
CA TYR A 41 0.11 13.53 -12.09
C TYR A 41 0.69 14.85 -12.60
N LYS A 42 1.87 15.26 -12.11
CA LYS A 42 2.58 16.44 -12.64
C LYS A 42 2.92 16.26 -14.12
N ASN A 43 3.42 15.09 -14.49
CA ASN A 43 3.78 14.78 -15.88
C ASN A 43 2.56 14.75 -16.81
N ALA A 44 1.40 14.31 -16.31
CA ALA A 44 0.17 14.22 -17.08
C ALA A 44 -0.57 15.57 -17.25
N GLN A 45 -0.08 16.67 -16.68
CA GLN A 45 -0.75 17.99 -16.67
C GLN A 45 -2.23 17.91 -16.27
N HIS A 46 -2.56 17.03 -15.31
CA HIS A 46 -3.95 16.75 -14.98
C HIS A 46 -4.53 17.84 -14.07
N GLU A 47 -5.51 18.61 -14.58
CA GLU A 47 -6.20 19.69 -13.84
C GLU A 47 -7.50 19.25 -13.15
N GLY A 48 -7.81 17.95 -13.18
CA GLY A 48 -9.06 17.41 -12.65
C GLY A 48 -8.99 17.00 -11.17
N VAL A 49 -9.39 15.77 -10.91
CA VAL A 49 -9.53 15.23 -9.55
C VAL A 49 -8.16 15.00 -8.91
N LYS A 50 -7.94 15.60 -7.75
CA LYS A 50 -6.73 15.36 -6.96
C LYS A 50 -6.71 13.90 -6.45
N PRO A 51 -5.60 13.16 -6.64
CA PRO A 51 -5.50 11.80 -6.14
C PRO A 51 -5.29 11.81 -4.62
N SER A 52 -5.96 10.90 -3.90
CA SER A 52 -5.54 10.50 -2.56
C SER A 52 -4.79 9.17 -2.62
N CYS A 53 -3.92 8.92 -1.64
CA CYS A 53 -3.15 7.70 -1.54
C CYS A 53 -3.36 7.06 -0.18
N GLU A 54 -3.70 5.77 -0.18
CA GLU A 54 -3.96 4.96 1.01
C GLU A 54 -3.12 3.70 1.00
N ALA A 55 -2.75 3.20 2.17
CA ALA A 55 -2.15 1.88 2.34
C ALA A 55 -3.15 0.97 3.05
N THR A 56 -3.52 -0.14 2.42
CA THR A 56 -4.60 -1.01 2.92
C THR A 56 -4.37 -2.48 2.59
N ALA A 57 -5.01 -3.34 3.35
CA ALA A 57 -5.12 -4.77 3.07
C ALA A 57 -6.61 -5.13 3.05
N ALA A 58 -7.10 -5.58 1.90
CA ALA A 58 -8.49 -6.03 1.79
C ALA A 58 -8.75 -7.29 2.64
N VAL A 59 -7.74 -8.15 2.75
CA VAL A 59 -7.73 -9.35 3.60
C VAL A 59 -6.40 -9.35 4.34
N ARG A 60 -6.45 -9.46 5.67
CA ARG A 60 -5.25 -9.64 6.51
C ARG A 60 -4.98 -11.12 6.67
N SER A 61 -3.89 -11.61 6.07
CA SER A 61 -3.44 -13.01 6.19
C SER A 61 -2.21 -13.17 7.07
N SER A 62 -1.85 -12.13 7.81
CA SER A 62 -0.67 -12.08 8.67
C SER A 62 -0.97 -11.52 10.07
N LYS A 63 -0.07 -11.78 11.01
CA LYS A 63 -0.06 -11.21 12.37
C LYS A 63 1.29 -10.58 12.66
N GLU A 64 1.28 -9.45 13.36
CA GLU A 64 2.51 -8.85 13.88
C GLU A 64 2.92 -9.58 15.16
N ILE A 65 4.21 -9.86 15.30
CA ILE A 65 4.82 -10.53 16.44
C ILE A 65 6.09 -9.81 16.86
N ASP A 66 6.44 -9.89 18.14
CA ASP A 66 7.76 -9.54 18.63
C ASP A 66 8.64 -10.79 18.64
N TYR A 67 9.75 -10.76 17.92
CA TYR A 67 10.72 -11.86 17.85
C TYR A 67 12.12 -11.34 18.14
N LYS A 68 12.72 -11.82 19.24
CA LYS A 68 14.08 -11.41 19.68
C LYS A 68 14.25 -9.89 19.87
N GLY A 69 13.16 -9.19 20.23
CA GLY A 69 13.17 -7.73 20.42
C GLY A 69 12.97 -6.93 19.13
N GLU A 70 12.73 -7.59 17.99
CA GLU A 70 12.34 -6.94 16.74
C GLU A 70 10.90 -7.28 16.38
N LYS A 71 10.19 -6.29 15.82
CA LYS A 71 8.86 -6.51 15.23
C LYS A 71 8.99 -7.26 13.92
N GLY A 72 8.14 -8.26 13.75
CA GLY A 72 8.06 -9.07 12.55
C GLY A 72 6.63 -9.42 12.19
N ILE A 73 6.47 -10.02 11.01
CA ILE A 73 5.19 -10.51 10.51
C ILE A 73 5.26 -12.04 10.41
N THR A 74 4.21 -12.71 10.87
CA THR A 74 4.04 -14.17 10.75
C THR A 74 2.74 -14.50 10.03
N GLY A 75 2.72 -15.62 9.31
CA GLY A 75 1.54 -16.12 8.65
C GLY A 75 1.76 -17.50 8.04
N THR A 76 0.82 -17.91 7.20
CA THR A 76 0.95 -19.11 6.37
C THR A 76 1.27 -18.66 4.95
N ASP A 77 2.22 -19.33 4.30
CA ASP A 77 2.55 -19.04 2.91
C ASP A 77 1.57 -19.66 1.91
N CYS A 78 1.83 -19.45 0.63
CA CYS A 78 1.04 -20.02 -0.46
C CYS A 78 1.11 -21.56 -0.55
N HIS A 79 2.01 -22.21 0.19
CA HIS A 79 2.18 -23.66 0.24
C HIS A 79 1.57 -24.28 1.51
N GLY A 80 0.95 -23.47 2.38
CA GLY A 80 0.40 -23.96 3.64
C GLY A 80 1.44 -24.14 4.75
N SER A 81 2.70 -23.79 4.50
CA SER A 81 3.76 -23.89 5.51
C SER A 81 3.70 -22.69 6.46
N PRO A 82 3.88 -22.89 7.77
CA PRO A 82 4.00 -21.79 8.71
C PRO A 82 5.30 -21.05 8.43
N ASN A 83 5.18 -19.88 7.80
CA ASN A 83 6.32 -19.04 7.52
C ASN A 83 6.44 -17.96 8.59
N CYS A 84 7.43 -18.16 9.45
CA CYS A 84 8.01 -17.12 10.28
C CYS A 84 9.14 -16.45 9.48
N VAL A 85 8.81 -15.84 8.35
CA VAL A 85 9.82 -15.09 7.58
C VAL A 85 9.15 -13.92 6.88
N MET A 86 9.47 -12.73 7.35
CA MET A 86 10.27 -11.82 6.54
C MET A 86 10.97 -10.83 7.47
N LYS A 87 12.30 -10.97 7.51
CA LYS A 87 13.23 -9.90 7.84
C LYS A 87 12.74 -8.65 7.12
N LEU A 88 12.17 -7.70 7.87
CA LEU A 88 12.07 -6.29 7.54
C LEU A 88 12.01 -6.03 6.03
N MET A 89 10.83 -6.13 5.42
CA MET A 89 10.58 -5.35 4.21
C MET A 89 10.34 -3.91 4.67
N ARG A 90 11.40 -3.29 5.22
CA ARG A 90 11.45 -1.86 5.49
C ARG A 90 11.48 -1.17 4.14
N VAL A 91 10.48 -0.34 3.89
CA VAL A 91 10.44 0.54 2.72
C VAL A 91 11.35 1.73 2.96
#